data_AF-A0A3B0W5Y0-F1
#
_entry.id   AF-A0A3B0W5Y0-F1
#
_cell.length_a   1.000
_cell.length_b   1.000
_cell.length_c   1.000
_cell.angle_alpha   90.00
_cell.angle_beta   90.00
_cell.angle_gamma   90.00
#
_symmetry.space_group_name_H-M   'P 1'
#
loop_
_entity.id
_entity.type
_entity.pdbx_description
1 polymer ?
#
loop_
_entity_poly.entity_id
_entity_poly.type
_entity_poly.pdbx_seq_one_letter_code
_entity_poly.pdbx_strand_id
1 'polypeptide(L)'
;MSNNQSKVINRAQIVDQNFIDFVNSYQSVSPKQELSFNGLTAKKLLSLFESQLRSRQLDLMARKLKLENKVFYTIGSSGHEGNVMLGDLVRHTDPAFLHYRSGGLMMERSRQVEGIDPIWDTCLSFAASQNDPASGGRHKVWGSKPLWVIPQTSTIASHLPKAVGCALGIELAQRSEMKMPIPDDSIVLCNFGDASTNHSTAQGAFNAASWSAFQGLKTPILFVCEDNGIGISVKTPEN
;
A
#
# COMPACT_ATOMS: atom_id res chain seq x y z
N MET A 1 -27.72 3.58 -40.46
CA MET A 1 -26.87 2.51 -39.89
C MET A 1 -26.78 2.75 -38.39
N SER A 2 -27.47 1.94 -37.59
CA SER A 2 -27.47 2.11 -36.13
C SER A 2 -26.07 1.81 -35.61
N ASN A 3 -25.46 2.78 -34.95
CA ASN A 3 -24.18 2.63 -34.29
C ASN A 3 -24.34 1.55 -33.21
N ASN A 4 -23.86 0.34 -33.50
CA ASN A 4 -23.79 -0.74 -32.53
C ASN A 4 -22.61 -0.42 -31.61
N GLN A 5 -22.79 0.60 -30.75
CA GLN A 5 -21.91 0.79 -29.60
C GLN A 5 -22.11 -0.43 -28.72
N SER A 6 -21.20 -1.39 -28.84
CA SER A 6 -20.90 -2.33 -27.77
C SER A 6 -20.98 -1.53 -26.46
N LYS A 7 -21.98 -1.81 -25.62
CA LYS A 7 -22.13 -1.21 -24.29
C LYS A 7 -20.99 -1.76 -23.44
N VAL A 8 -19.78 -1.29 -23.68
CA VAL A 8 -18.64 -1.57 -22.81
C VAL A 8 -18.94 -0.86 -21.50
N ILE A 9 -19.41 -1.62 -20.52
CA ILE A 9 -19.70 -1.11 -19.20
C ILE A 9 -18.38 -0.65 -18.57
N ASN A 10 -18.22 0.67 -18.40
CA ASN A 10 -17.10 1.22 -17.64
C ASN A 10 -17.35 1.01 -16.14
N ARG A 11 -16.92 -0.14 -15.61
CA ARG A 11 -17.07 -0.49 -14.19
C ARG A 11 -16.44 0.55 -13.26
N ALA A 12 -15.35 1.18 -13.67
CA ALA A 12 -14.69 2.20 -12.85
C ALA A 12 -15.55 3.45 -12.68
N GLN A 13 -16.19 3.90 -13.76
CA GLN A 13 -17.14 5.01 -13.73
C GLN A 13 -18.36 4.68 -12.86
N ILE A 14 -18.89 3.45 -12.94
CA ILE A 14 -20.00 3.02 -12.08
C ILE A 14 -19.59 3.05 -10.60
N VAL A 15 -18.43 2.50 -10.25
CA VAL A 15 -17.92 2.50 -8.87
C VAL A 15 -17.68 3.93 -8.36
N ASP A 16 -17.24 4.84 -9.23
CA ASP A 16 -17.07 6.25 -8.87
C ASP A 16 -18.40 6.96 -8.65
N GLN A 17 -19.37 6.77 -9.55
CA GLN A 17 -20.71 7.32 -9.39
C GLN A 17 -21.38 6.79 -8.12
N ASN A 18 -21.28 5.49 -7.83
CA ASN A 18 -21.82 4.90 -6.60
C ASN A 18 -21.22 5.55 -5.33
N PHE A 19 -19.93 5.91 -5.36
CA PHE A 19 -19.30 6.61 -4.25
C PHE A 19 -19.84 8.04 -4.10
N ILE A 20 -19.97 8.79 -5.21
CA ILE A 20 -20.56 10.13 -5.21
C ILE A 20 -22.00 10.10 -4.70
N ASP A 21 -22.80 9.17 -5.18
CA ASP A 21 -24.20 8.99 -4.77
C ASP A 21 -24.29 8.62 -3.28
N PHE A 22 -23.42 7.74 -2.80
CA PHE A 22 -23.31 7.41 -1.38
C PHE A 22 -22.98 8.64 -0.55
N VAL A 23 -21.96 9.42 -0.92
CA VAL A 23 -21.56 10.62 -0.16
C VAL A 23 -22.67 11.66 -0.16
N ASN A 24 -23.34 11.90 -1.29
CA ASN A 24 -24.44 12.85 -1.39
C ASN A 24 -25.68 12.44 -0.58
N SER A 25 -25.91 11.14 -0.43
CA SER A 25 -27.03 10.60 0.36
C SER A 25 -26.66 10.23 1.80
N TYR A 26 -25.39 10.38 2.18
CA TYR A 26 -24.90 9.94 3.48
C TYR A 26 -25.57 10.71 4.62
N GLN A 27 -26.26 9.98 5.49
CA GLN A 27 -26.83 10.51 6.72
C GLN A 27 -25.89 10.19 7.88
N SER A 28 -25.49 11.20 8.64
CA SER A 28 -24.60 11.01 9.78
C SER A 28 -25.24 10.16 10.87
N VAL A 29 -24.53 9.15 11.36
CA VAL A 29 -24.97 8.31 12.48
C VAL A 29 -24.85 9.10 13.80
N SER A 30 -25.81 8.91 14.70
CA SER A 30 -25.81 9.49 16.06
C SER A 30 -25.84 8.39 17.14
N PRO A 31 -25.12 8.57 18.27
CA PRO A 31 -24.23 9.70 18.56
C PRO A 31 -22.96 9.67 17.70
N LYS A 32 -22.44 10.85 17.36
CA LYS A 32 -21.14 10.93 16.67
C LYS A 32 -20.05 10.43 17.60
N GLN A 33 -19.13 9.63 17.09
CA GLN A 33 -17.94 9.25 17.84
C GLN A 33 -17.00 10.45 17.95
N GLU A 34 -16.53 10.74 19.16
CA GLU A 34 -15.52 11.78 19.34
C GLU A 34 -14.18 11.33 18.72
N LEU A 35 -13.60 12.18 17.88
CA LEU A 35 -12.34 11.88 17.20
C LEU A 35 -11.17 11.70 18.17
N SER A 36 -11.20 12.44 19.27
CA SER A 36 -10.20 12.41 20.35
C SER A 36 -10.03 11.03 20.96
N PHE A 37 -11.09 10.22 21.02
CA PHE A 37 -11.04 8.85 21.54
C PHE A 37 -10.07 7.96 20.74
N ASN A 38 -9.92 8.24 19.45
CA ASN A 38 -8.99 7.54 18.56
C ASN A 38 -7.69 8.33 18.31
N GLY A 39 -7.40 9.36 19.13
CA GLY A 39 -6.25 10.23 18.93
C GLY A 39 -6.31 11.09 17.66
N LEU A 40 -7.50 11.26 17.06
CA LEU A 40 -7.68 12.00 15.82
C LEU A 40 -8.15 13.44 16.07
N THR A 41 -7.66 14.36 15.24
CA THR A 41 -8.22 15.71 15.10
C THR A 41 -9.01 15.79 13.79
N ALA A 42 -9.93 16.75 13.67
CA ALA A 42 -10.65 16.98 12.41
C ALA A 42 -9.68 17.25 11.24
N LYS A 43 -8.61 18.01 11.49
CA LYS A 43 -7.55 18.27 10.50
C LYS A 43 -6.85 16.98 10.05
N LYS A 44 -6.52 16.10 11.01
CA LYS A 44 -5.87 14.82 10.71
C LYS A 44 -6.79 13.90 9.93
N LEU A 45 -8.04 13.76 10.36
CA LEU A 45 -9.04 12.97 9.65
C LEU A 45 -9.22 13.45 8.20
N LEU A 46 -9.29 14.76 7.98
CA LEU A 46 -9.39 15.32 6.63
C LEU A 46 -8.13 15.01 5.79
N SER A 47 -6.94 15.11 6.38
CA SER A 47 -5.68 14.79 5.69
C SER A 47 -5.62 13.31 5.26
N LEU A 48 -6.05 12.41 6.13
CA LEU A 48 -6.17 10.98 5.83
C LEU A 48 -7.17 10.76 4.69
N PHE A 49 -8.35 11.37 4.78
CA PHE A 49 -9.37 11.28 3.73
C PHE A 49 -8.88 11.81 2.38
N GLU A 50 -8.14 12.92 2.35
CA GLU A 50 -7.50 13.42 1.13
C GLU A 50 -6.51 12.40 0.54
N SER A 51 -5.69 11.75 1.38
CA SER A 51 -4.75 10.71 0.94
C SER A 51 -5.48 9.49 0.34
N GLN A 52 -6.62 9.11 0.92
CA GLN A 52 -7.51 8.09 0.34
C GLN A 52 -8.04 8.51 -1.03
N LEU A 53 -8.54 9.74 -1.15
CA LEU A 53 -9.05 10.27 -2.42
C LEU A 53 -7.96 10.36 -3.49
N ARG A 54 -6.74 10.78 -3.15
CA ARG A 54 -5.60 10.82 -4.09
C ARG A 54 -5.30 9.44 -4.66
N SER A 55 -5.23 8.41 -3.81
CA SER A 55 -5.04 7.02 -4.25
C SER A 55 -6.16 6.58 -5.19
N ARG A 56 -7.42 6.86 -4.84
CA ARG A 56 -8.58 6.49 -5.65
C ARG A 56 -8.58 7.19 -7.01
N GLN A 57 -8.32 8.50 -7.04
CA GLN A 57 -8.32 9.28 -8.28
C GLN A 57 -7.20 8.85 -9.23
N LEU A 58 -6.01 8.51 -8.70
CA LEU A 58 -4.94 7.91 -9.48
C LEU A 58 -5.36 6.61 -10.16
N ASP A 59 -6.06 5.71 -9.45
CA ASP A 59 -6.57 4.46 -10.02
C ASP A 59 -7.61 4.69 -11.13
N LEU A 60 -8.53 5.64 -10.93
CA LEU A 60 -9.55 6.00 -11.93
C LEU A 60 -8.90 6.57 -13.19
N MET A 61 -7.95 7.49 -13.02
CA MET A 61 -7.22 8.09 -14.13
C MET A 61 -6.35 7.07 -14.86
N ALA A 62 -5.72 6.14 -14.15
CA ALA A 62 -4.97 5.04 -14.77
C ALA A 62 -5.84 4.20 -15.71
N ARG A 63 -7.08 3.90 -15.31
CA ARG A 63 -8.02 3.16 -16.15
C ARG A 63 -8.51 3.97 -17.35
N LYS A 64 -8.81 5.26 -17.17
CA LYS A 64 -9.22 6.14 -18.27
C LYS A 64 -8.12 6.27 -19.31
N LEU A 65 -6.91 6.58 -18.87
CA LEU A 65 -5.75 6.84 -19.73
C LEU A 65 -5.15 5.56 -20.34
N LYS A 66 -5.46 4.38 -19.80
CA LYS A 66 -5.15 3.09 -20.44
C LYS A 66 -5.82 2.97 -21.81
N LEU A 67 -7.04 3.46 -21.97
CA LEU A 67 -7.77 3.44 -23.24
C LEU A 67 -7.11 4.34 -24.30
N GLU A 68 -6.33 5.32 -23.85
CA GLU A 68 -5.55 6.23 -24.69
C GLU A 68 -4.09 5.77 -24.87
N ASN A 69 -3.73 4.57 -24.40
CA ASN A 69 -2.35 4.05 -24.40
C ASN A 69 -1.32 4.95 -23.68
N LYS A 70 -1.77 5.73 -22.68
CA LYS A 70 -0.90 6.60 -21.86
C LYS A 70 -0.47 5.97 -20.54
N VAL A 71 -1.15 4.89 -20.13
CA VAL A 71 -0.84 4.13 -18.92
C VAL A 71 -0.69 2.67 -19.29
N PHE A 72 0.38 2.03 -18.84
CA PHE A 72 0.70 0.66 -19.28
C PHE A 72 0.33 -0.40 -18.25
N TYR A 73 0.34 -0.03 -16.96
CA TYR A 73 0.02 -0.92 -15.84
C TYR A 73 -1.05 -0.29 -14.93
N THR A 74 -2.17 -0.99 -14.72
CA THR A 74 -3.40 -0.42 -14.13
C THR A 74 -3.89 -1.14 -12.87
N ILE A 75 -3.03 -1.93 -12.21
CA ILE A 75 -3.40 -2.51 -10.92
C ILE A 75 -3.51 -1.39 -9.89
N GLY A 76 -4.75 -1.18 -9.44
CA GLY A 76 -5.10 -0.14 -8.47
C GLY A 76 -5.20 -0.65 -7.04
N SER A 77 -5.26 0.31 -6.13
CA SER A 77 -5.46 0.14 -4.68
C SER A 77 -6.92 0.29 -4.25
N SER A 78 -7.85 0.42 -5.22
CA SER A 78 -9.27 0.64 -4.95
C SER A 78 -9.84 -0.43 -4.02
N GLY A 79 -10.55 -0.01 -2.97
CA GLY A 79 -11.06 -0.86 -1.89
C GLY A 79 -10.08 -1.05 -0.72
N HIS A 80 -8.82 -0.64 -0.86
CA HIS A 80 -7.77 -0.75 0.15
C HIS A 80 -7.31 0.61 0.69
N GLU A 81 -8.04 1.69 0.40
CA GLU A 81 -7.68 3.05 0.80
C GLU A 81 -7.55 3.21 2.33
N GLY A 82 -8.16 2.31 3.13
CA GLY A 82 -7.99 2.26 4.58
C GLY A 82 -6.55 2.04 5.07
N ASN A 83 -5.66 1.50 4.22
CA ASN A 83 -4.25 1.36 4.56
C ASN A 83 -3.50 2.71 4.73
N VAL A 84 -4.19 3.84 4.47
CA VAL A 84 -3.77 5.19 4.88
C VAL A 84 -3.34 5.26 6.35
N MET A 85 -3.99 4.48 7.23
CA MET A 85 -3.65 4.43 8.66
C MET A 85 -2.22 3.90 8.91
N LEU A 86 -1.75 2.96 8.08
CA LEU A 86 -0.37 2.47 8.17
C LEU A 86 0.62 3.54 7.70
N GLY A 87 0.22 4.34 6.70
CA GLY A 87 1.03 5.46 6.21
C GLY A 87 1.14 6.60 7.22
N ASP A 88 0.20 6.70 8.15
CA ASP A 88 0.22 7.66 9.26
C ASP A 88 1.01 7.14 10.48
N LEU A 89 0.67 5.94 10.95
CA LEU A 89 1.15 5.42 12.23
C LEU A 89 2.62 4.95 12.18
N VAL A 90 3.14 4.60 11.00
CA VAL A 90 4.52 4.12 10.83
C VAL A 90 5.39 5.24 10.30
N ARG A 91 6.58 5.45 10.90
CA ARG A 91 7.48 6.54 10.49
C ARG A 91 7.98 6.30 9.08
N HIS A 92 8.20 7.36 8.32
CA HIS A 92 8.79 7.27 6.98
C HIS A 92 10.20 6.67 6.97
N THR A 93 10.87 6.60 8.12
CA THR A 93 12.20 5.98 8.29
C THR A 93 12.15 4.48 8.61
N ASP A 94 10.99 3.94 8.99
CA ASP A 94 10.83 2.51 9.26
C ASP A 94 10.77 1.73 7.93
N PRO A 95 11.61 0.72 7.67
CA PRO A 95 11.58 -0.02 6.41
C PRO A 95 10.21 -0.60 6.07
N ALA A 96 9.75 -0.38 4.84
CA ALA A 96 8.43 -0.80 4.38
C ALA A 96 8.53 -1.68 3.12
N PHE A 97 7.95 -2.88 3.22
CA PHE A 97 7.85 -3.88 2.17
C PHE A 97 6.38 -4.02 1.76
N LEU A 98 6.02 -3.33 0.67
CA LEU A 98 4.62 -3.04 0.39
C LEU A 98 3.94 -4.02 -0.56
N HIS A 99 2.67 -4.30 -0.27
CA HIS A 99 1.74 -4.91 -1.22
C HIS A 99 1.43 -3.95 -2.38
N TYR A 100 1.12 -4.47 -3.58
CA TYR A 100 0.87 -3.64 -4.75
C TYR A 100 -0.39 -2.74 -4.63
N ARG A 101 -1.29 -3.01 -3.67
CA ARG A 101 -2.50 -2.21 -3.35
C ARG A 101 -2.28 -1.15 -2.25
N SER A 102 -1.03 -0.74 -2.02
CA SER A 102 -0.65 0.21 -0.95
C SER A 102 -0.76 1.70 -1.31
N GLY A 103 -1.69 2.09 -2.20
CA GLY A 103 -1.81 3.47 -2.67
C GLY A 103 -2.13 4.47 -1.56
N GLY A 104 -3.13 4.18 -0.71
CA GLY A 104 -3.50 5.06 0.42
C GLY A 104 -2.35 5.25 1.40
N LEU A 105 -1.66 4.15 1.74
CA LEU A 105 -0.45 4.12 2.55
C LEU A 105 0.62 5.02 1.95
N MET A 106 0.94 4.90 0.65
CA MET A 106 1.95 5.75 0.03
C MET A 106 1.57 7.23 0.03
N MET A 107 0.31 7.55 -0.26
CA MET A 107 -0.14 8.95 -0.27
C MET A 107 0.04 9.61 1.10
N GLU A 108 -0.29 8.92 2.19
CA GLU A 108 -0.15 9.47 3.53
C GLU A 108 1.30 9.47 4.02
N ARG A 109 2.03 8.37 3.81
CA ARG A 109 3.43 8.26 4.22
C ARG A 109 4.30 9.33 3.60
N SER A 110 4.05 9.69 2.33
CA SER A 110 4.77 10.77 1.66
C SER A 110 4.57 12.14 2.30
N ARG A 111 3.48 12.39 3.05
CA ARG A 111 3.29 13.66 3.76
C ARG A 111 4.28 13.88 4.90
N GLN A 112 4.94 12.81 5.36
CA GLN A 112 5.95 12.90 6.42
C GLN A 112 7.29 13.48 5.91
N VAL A 113 7.48 13.62 4.60
CA VAL A 113 8.71 14.15 4.00
C VAL A 113 8.39 15.27 3.02
N GLU A 114 8.98 16.44 3.25
CA GLU A 114 8.82 17.59 2.36
C GLU A 114 9.45 17.34 0.99
N GLY A 115 8.85 17.90 -0.06
CA GLY A 115 9.38 17.85 -1.43
C GLY A 115 9.06 16.57 -2.20
N ILE A 116 8.35 15.60 -1.61
CA ILE A 116 7.85 14.43 -2.33
C ILE A 116 6.46 14.73 -2.89
N ASP A 117 6.31 14.55 -4.20
CA ASP A 117 5.00 14.55 -4.87
C ASP A 117 4.61 13.10 -5.23
N PRO A 118 3.87 12.41 -4.34
CA PRO A 118 3.49 11.03 -4.60
C PRO A 118 2.52 10.87 -5.78
N ILE A 119 1.79 11.92 -6.15
CA ILE A 119 0.88 11.89 -7.30
C ILE A 119 1.72 11.88 -8.58
N TRP A 120 2.67 12.80 -8.68
CA TRP A 120 3.58 12.88 -9.82
C TRP A 120 4.42 11.62 -9.98
N ASP A 121 5.02 11.12 -8.90
CA ASP A 121 5.81 9.88 -8.91
C ASP A 121 4.97 8.69 -9.42
N THR A 122 3.70 8.60 -8.98
CA THR A 122 2.78 7.56 -9.45
C THR A 122 2.45 7.74 -10.94
N CYS A 123 2.21 8.97 -11.40
CA CYS A 123 1.98 9.27 -12.82
C CYS A 123 3.17 8.87 -13.70
N LEU A 124 4.40 9.13 -13.25
CA LEU A 124 5.62 8.71 -13.95
C LEU A 124 5.70 7.18 -14.06
N SER A 125 5.38 6.47 -12.98
CA SER A 125 5.34 5.01 -12.96
C SER A 125 4.26 4.44 -13.89
N PHE A 126 3.07 5.04 -13.90
CA PHE A 126 1.98 4.66 -14.81
C PHE A 126 2.36 4.84 -16.29
N ALA A 127 3.06 5.93 -16.61
CA ALA A 127 3.52 6.25 -17.96
C ALA A 127 4.77 5.47 -18.40
N ALA A 128 5.30 4.56 -17.56
CA ALA A 128 6.57 3.88 -17.80
C ALA A 128 7.73 4.86 -18.10
N SER A 129 7.71 6.02 -17.44
CA SER A 129 8.69 7.08 -17.67
C SER A 129 10.05 6.69 -17.11
N GLN A 130 11.12 6.95 -17.86
CA GLN A 130 12.49 6.81 -17.37
C GLN A 130 12.77 7.67 -16.12
N ASN A 131 11.94 8.69 -15.87
CA ASN A 131 12.04 9.56 -14.71
C ASN A 131 11.33 9.00 -13.47
N ASP A 132 10.64 7.85 -13.54
CA ASP A 132 10.06 7.19 -12.36
C ASP A 132 11.17 6.91 -11.33
N PRO A 133 11.14 7.53 -10.14
CA PRO A 133 12.20 7.43 -9.16
C PRO A 133 12.36 6.03 -8.56
N ALA A 134 11.33 5.17 -8.64
CA ALA A 134 11.36 3.83 -8.08
C ALA A 134 11.97 2.79 -9.02
N SER A 135 11.66 2.88 -10.33
CA SER A 135 11.96 1.82 -11.30
C SER A 135 12.68 2.28 -12.57
N GLY A 136 12.75 3.60 -12.82
CA GLY A 136 13.18 4.16 -14.09
C GLY A 136 12.32 3.68 -15.27
N GLY A 137 11.01 3.53 -15.06
CA GLY A 137 10.03 3.15 -16.07
C GLY A 137 9.95 1.65 -16.37
N ARG A 138 10.74 0.82 -15.69
CA ARG A 138 10.81 -0.63 -15.95
C ARG A 138 9.65 -1.41 -15.34
N HIS A 139 9.01 -0.86 -14.30
CA HIS A 139 7.96 -1.57 -13.58
C HIS A 139 7.09 -0.63 -12.75
N LYS A 140 5.77 -0.88 -12.66
CA LYS A 140 4.89 -0.11 -11.76
C LYS A 140 4.92 -0.73 -10.37
N VAL A 141 5.67 -0.11 -9.46
CA VAL A 141 5.83 -0.53 -8.06
C VAL A 141 5.82 0.66 -7.11
N TRP A 142 5.46 0.38 -5.86
CA TRP A 142 5.72 1.32 -4.78
C TRP A 142 7.19 1.24 -4.39
N GLY A 143 7.87 2.37 -4.39
CA GLY A 143 9.29 2.47 -4.07
C GLY A 143 9.67 3.92 -3.80
N SER A 144 10.47 4.15 -2.76
CA SER A 144 10.98 5.48 -2.44
C SER A 144 12.09 5.37 -1.41
N LYS A 145 13.29 5.85 -1.76
CA LYS A 145 14.44 5.85 -0.86
C LYS A 145 14.23 6.77 0.36
N PRO A 146 13.75 8.03 0.22
CA PRO A 146 13.47 8.89 1.38
C PRO A 146 12.41 8.36 2.34
N LEU A 147 11.47 7.55 1.83
CA LEU A 147 10.38 6.96 2.62
C LEU A 147 10.67 5.54 3.09
N TRP A 148 11.90 5.04 2.87
CA TRP A 148 12.28 3.67 3.21
C TRP A 148 11.31 2.61 2.68
N VAL A 149 10.78 2.84 1.48
CA VAL A 149 9.90 1.91 0.77
C VAL A 149 10.74 1.15 -0.24
N ILE A 150 10.99 -0.12 0.07
CA ILE A 150 11.80 -0.99 -0.78
C ILE A 150 10.92 -1.40 -1.98
N PRO A 151 11.34 -1.18 -3.24
CA PRO A 151 10.62 -1.67 -4.41
C PRO A 151 10.51 -3.21 -4.40
N GLN A 152 9.31 -3.73 -4.66
CA GLN A 152 9.06 -5.17 -4.71
C GLN A 152 8.94 -5.68 -6.14
N THR A 153 9.18 -6.97 -6.36
CA THR A 153 8.93 -7.59 -7.66
C THR A 153 7.44 -7.96 -7.79
N SER A 154 6.98 -8.31 -8.99
CA SER A 154 5.62 -8.82 -9.21
C SER A 154 5.39 -10.22 -8.63
N THR A 155 6.44 -10.89 -8.14
CA THR A 155 6.37 -12.21 -7.53
C THR A 155 5.68 -12.10 -6.17
N ILE A 156 4.41 -12.53 -6.13
CA ILE A 156 3.57 -12.52 -4.93
C ILE A 156 4.30 -13.21 -3.77
N ALA A 157 4.18 -12.62 -2.57
CA ALA A 157 4.77 -13.07 -1.32
C ALA A 157 6.31 -13.13 -1.26
N SER A 158 7.03 -12.78 -2.33
CA SER A 158 8.50 -12.83 -2.33
C SER A 158 9.14 -11.77 -1.41
N HIS A 159 8.38 -10.75 -1.01
CA HIS A 159 8.85 -9.69 -0.13
C HIS A 159 8.85 -10.04 1.35
N LEU A 160 8.05 -11.02 1.78
CA LEU A 160 7.94 -11.37 3.19
C LEU A 160 9.28 -11.89 3.77
N PRO A 161 10.01 -12.84 3.12
CA PRO A 161 11.31 -13.26 3.62
C PRO A 161 12.34 -12.13 3.68
N LYS A 162 12.31 -11.21 2.69
CA LYS A 162 13.19 -10.03 2.69
C LYS A 162 12.88 -9.09 3.84
N ALA A 163 11.59 -8.91 4.17
CA ALA A 163 11.17 -8.12 5.32
C ALA A 163 11.66 -8.73 6.64
N VAL A 164 11.54 -10.06 6.79
CA VAL A 164 12.09 -10.78 7.96
C VAL A 164 13.61 -10.61 8.05
N GLY A 165 14.32 -10.77 6.94
CA GLY A 165 15.77 -10.54 6.89
C GLY A 165 16.15 -9.11 7.27
N CYS A 166 15.37 -8.12 6.83
CA CYS A 166 15.57 -6.73 7.23
C CYS A 166 15.35 -6.52 8.74
N ALA A 167 14.32 -7.15 9.32
CA ALA A 167 14.03 -7.05 10.76
C ALA A 167 15.13 -7.70 11.61
N LEU A 168 15.62 -8.87 11.20
CA LEU A 168 16.78 -9.50 11.84
C LEU A 168 18.05 -8.65 11.67
N GLY A 169 18.21 -7.99 10.53
CA GLY A 169 19.29 -7.04 10.28
C GLY A 169 19.30 -5.88 11.29
N ILE A 170 18.13 -5.34 11.63
CA ILE A 170 17.98 -4.28 12.65
C ILE A 170 18.49 -4.77 14.01
N GLU A 171 18.03 -5.94 14.45
CA GLU A 171 18.47 -6.52 15.73
C GLU A 171 19.97 -6.83 15.74
N LEU A 172 20.51 -7.39 14.66
CA LEU A 172 21.94 -7.70 14.56
C LEU A 172 22.80 -6.44 14.55
N ALA A 173 22.35 -5.36 13.90
CA ALA A 173 23.05 -4.08 13.86
C ALA A 173 23.16 -3.41 15.23
N GLN A 174 22.23 -3.67 16.16
CA GLN A 174 22.35 -3.19 17.55
C GLN A 174 23.57 -3.76 18.27
N ARG A 175 24.08 -4.91 17.81
CA ARG A 175 25.23 -5.63 18.39
C ARG A 175 26.48 -5.56 17.50
N SER A 176 26.46 -4.73 16.46
CA SER A 176 27.54 -4.58 15.48
C SER A 176 28.06 -3.15 15.46
N GLU A 177 29.32 -2.97 15.04
CA GLU A 177 29.87 -1.66 14.71
C GLU A 177 29.23 -1.07 13.43
N MET A 178 28.66 -1.94 12.58
CA MET A 178 27.93 -1.52 11.38
C MET A 178 26.48 -1.13 11.74
N LYS A 179 26.21 0.17 11.72
CA LYS A 179 24.86 0.72 11.91
C LYS A 179 24.05 0.70 10.62
N MET A 180 22.75 0.43 10.75
CA MET A 180 21.82 0.60 9.63
C MET A 180 21.51 2.09 9.43
N PRO A 181 21.23 2.54 8.18
CA PRO A 181 20.87 3.94 7.91
C PRO A 181 19.40 4.25 8.26
N ILE A 182 18.91 3.72 9.38
CA ILE A 182 17.57 3.91 9.96
C ILE A 182 17.70 3.98 11.50
N PRO A 183 16.70 4.53 12.22
CA PRO A 183 16.69 4.51 13.67
C PRO A 183 16.86 3.11 14.27
N ASP A 184 17.61 2.99 15.38
CA ASP A 184 17.86 1.71 16.06
C ASP A 184 16.58 1.06 16.62
N ASP A 185 15.53 1.84 16.83
CA ASP A 185 14.19 1.41 17.29
C ASP A 185 13.21 1.14 16.13
N SER A 186 13.70 1.05 14.89
CA SER A 186 12.85 0.85 13.72
C SER A 186 12.12 -0.48 13.74
N ILE A 187 10.89 -0.45 13.24
CA ILE A 187 10.14 -1.66 12.86
C ILE A 187 10.16 -1.85 11.35
N VAL A 188 9.98 -3.08 10.89
CA VAL A 188 9.74 -3.37 9.48
C VAL A 188 8.25 -3.53 9.24
N LEU A 189 7.66 -2.67 8.42
CA LEU A 189 6.28 -2.82 7.96
C LEU A 189 6.24 -3.76 6.75
N CYS A 190 5.43 -4.81 6.81
CA CYS A 190 5.24 -5.74 5.70
C CYS A 190 3.75 -6.07 5.51
N ASN A 191 3.11 -5.44 4.52
CA ASN A 191 1.74 -5.77 4.15
C ASN A 191 1.66 -6.68 2.91
N PHE A 192 0.60 -7.48 2.84
CA PHE A 192 0.36 -8.49 1.80
C PHE A 192 -1.13 -8.79 1.71
N GLY A 193 -1.62 -9.32 0.57
CA GLY A 193 -3.01 -9.80 0.46
C GLY A 193 -3.19 -11.21 1.04
N ASP A 194 -4.39 -11.54 1.51
CA ASP A 194 -4.81 -12.84 2.05
C ASP A 194 -4.37 -14.05 1.20
N ALA A 195 -4.53 -13.97 -0.12
CA ALA A 195 -4.12 -15.06 -1.02
C ALA A 195 -2.59 -15.35 -0.95
N SER A 196 -1.79 -14.37 -0.51
CA SER A 196 -0.34 -14.52 -0.33
C SER A 196 -0.01 -15.49 0.81
N THR A 197 -0.90 -15.68 1.78
CA THR A 197 -0.64 -16.52 2.97
C THR A 197 -0.29 -17.95 2.60
N ASN A 198 -0.85 -18.49 1.51
CA ASN A 198 -0.61 -19.87 1.11
C ASN A 198 0.68 -20.05 0.28
N HIS A 199 1.42 -18.98 -0.02
CA HIS A 199 2.71 -19.09 -0.69
C HIS A 199 3.79 -19.63 0.26
N SER A 200 4.65 -20.52 -0.24
CA SER A 200 5.76 -21.10 0.54
C SER A 200 6.69 -20.04 1.13
N THR A 201 6.91 -18.93 0.43
CA THR A 201 7.72 -17.81 0.93
C THR A 201 7.05 -17.07 2.08
N ALA A 202 5.71 -16.95 2.08
CA ALA A 202 4.97 -16.36 3.20
C ALA A 202 5.03 -17.27 4.44
N GLN A 203 4.71 -18.55 4.26
CA GLN A 203 4.79 -19.55 5.33
C GLN A 203 6.20 -19.63 5.94
N GLY A 204 7.23 -19.65 5.09
CA GLY A 204 8.63 -19.61 5.53
C GLY A 204 8.97 -18.34 6.30
N ALA A 205 8.47 -17.17 5.88
CA ALA A 205 8.70 -15.91 6.58
C ALA A 205 8.02 -15.87 7.95
N PHE A 206 6.75 -16.28 8.05
CA PHE A 206 6.02 -16.34 9.33
C PHE A 206 6.68 -17.30 10.31
N ASN A 207 7.07 -18.49 9.83
CA ASN A 207 7.77 -19.48 10.64
C ASN A 207 9.13 -18.95 11.09
N ALA A 208 9.92 -18.35 10.19
CA ALA A 208 11.23 -17.79 10.53
C ALA A 208 11.13 -16.68 11.57
N ALA A 209 10.21 -15.72 11.41
CA ALA A 209 9.99 -14.65 12.38
C ALA A 209 9.58 -15.20 13.76
N SER A 210 8.65 -16.16 13.78
CA SER A 210 8.18 -16.80 15.02
C SER A 210 9.29 -17.59 15.72
N TRP A 211 10.08 -18.34 14.94
CA TRP A 211 11.21 -19.11 15.45
C TRP A 211 12.32 -18.21 16.00
N SER A 212 12.67 -17.13 15.28
CA SER A 212 13.63 -16.15 15.77
C SER A 212 13.20 -15.53 17.10
N ALA A 213 11.92 -15.13 17.22
CA ALA A 213 11.37 -14.63 18.47
C ALA A 213 11.44 -15.67 19.60
N PHE A 214 11.09 -16.94 19.31
CA PHE A 214 11.20 -18.05 20.26
C PHE A 214 12.64 -18.29 20.73
N GLN A 215 13.63 -18.10 19.86
CA GLN A 215 15.08 -18.21 20.16
C GLN A 215 15.65 -16.97 20.87
N GLY A 216 14.82 -15.98 21.20
CA GLY A 216 15.26 -14.74 21.89
C GLY A 216 15.93 -13.72 20.98
N LEU A 217 15.82 -13.86 19.65
CA LEU A 217 16.22 -12.84 18.69
C LEU A 217 15.02 -11.94 18.40
N LYS A 218 15.11 -10.68 18.81
CA LYS A 218 14.04 -9.71 18.51
C LYS A 218 13.88 -9.62 16.99
N THR A 219 12.65 -9.72 16.52
CA THR A 219 12.30 -9.60 15.11
C THR A 219 11.27 -8.48 14.99
N PRO A 220 11.70 -7.20 14.91
CA PRO A 220 10.81 -6.05 14.92
C PRO A 220 10.09 -5.92 13.57
N ILE A 221 9.09 -6.77 13.33
CA ILE A 221 8.31 -6.81 12.09
C ILE A 221 6.81 -6.73 12.40
N LEU A 222 6.11 -5.89 11.64
CA LEU A 222 4.65 -5.80 11.62
C LEU A 222 4.14 -6.39 10.31
N PHE A 223 3.58 -7.60 10.39
CA PHE A 223 2.85 -8.22 9.30
C PHE A 223 1.41 -7.71 9.24
N VAL A 224 0.98 -7.19 8.08
CA VAL A 224 -0.39 -6.73 7.88
C VAL A 224 -1.03 -7.44 6.69
N CYS A 225 -1.99 -8.32 6.98
CA CYS A 225 -2.79 -8.97 5.95
C CYS A 225 -3.92 -8.03 5.50
N GLU A 226 -3.96 -7.68 4.22
CA GLU A 226 -5.06 -7.00 3.58
C GLU A 226 -6.03 -8.04 3.01
N ASP A 227 -6.89 -8.57 3.88
CA ASP A 227 -7.88 -9.57 3.53
C ASP A 227 -9.12 -8.93 2.89
N ASN A 228 -9.31 -9.21 1.61
CA ASN A 228 -10.49 -8.79 0.85
C ASN A 228 -11.34 -9.99 0.40
N GLY A 229 -11.06 -11.18 0.91
CA GLY A 229 -11.79 -12.41 0.61
C GLY A 229 -11.54 -12.99 -0.79
N ILE A 230 -10.58 -12.47 -1.58
CA ILE A 230 -10.37 -12.92 -2.96
C ILE A 230 -8.94 -12.75 -3.50
N GLY A 231 -8.36 -13.87 -3.93
CA GLY A 231 -7.17 -13.93 -4.77
C GLY A 231 -7.50 -14.01 -6.26
N ILE A 232 -7.55 -12.86 -6.95
CA ILE A 232 -7.89 -12.73 -8.39
C ILE A 232 -9.29 -13.28 -8.73
N SER A 233 -9.44 -14.59 -8.80
CA SER A 233 -10.70 -15.31 -9.07
C SER A 233 -11.00 -16.41 -8.04
N VAL A 234 -10.13 -16.59 -7.06
CA VAL A 234 -10.24 -17.63 -6.02
C VAL A 234 -10.71 -16.96 -4.73
N LYS A 235 -11.87 -17.38 -4.21
CA LYS A 235 -12.40 -16.87 -2.94
C LYS A 235 -11.63 -17.46 -1.76
N THR A 236 -11.55 -16.70 -0.68
CA THR A 236 -11.07 -17.19 0.61
C THR A 236 -12.03 -18.26 1.14
N PRO A 237 -11.53 -19.42 1.62
CA PRO A 237 -12.37 -20.45 2.23
C PRO A 237 -13.10 -19.96 3.49
N GLU A 238 -14.28 -20.52 3.79
CA GLU A 238 -15.12 -20.13 4.94
C GLU A 238 -14.77 -20.87 6.25
N ASN A 239 -13.57 -21.47 6.32
CA ASN A 239 -13.21 -22.48 7.31
C ASN A 239 -12.99 -21.93 8.72
#